data_AF-A0A1W0A8S4-F1
#
_entry.id   AF-A0A1W0A8S4-F1
#
_cell.length_a   1.000
_cell.length_b   1.000
_cell.length_c   1.000
_cell.angle_alpha   90.00
_cell.angle_beta   90.00
_cell.angle_gamma   90.00
#
_symmetry.space_group_name_H-M   'P 1'
#
loop_
_entity.id
_entity.type
_entity.pdbx_description
1 polymer ?
#
loop_
_entity_poly.entity_id
_entity_poly.type
_entity_poly.pdbx_seq_one_letter_code
_entity_poly.pdbx_strand_id
1 'polypeptide(L)'
;MPKTTNKSENPRKRVLTELQLEINRIRSKKYYEDNREAVLAKLRENYNKNREGERKRHREKYARVKARKMCKKKLLNQQEIGVPPCLVHPLSIKFILN
;
A
#
# COMPACT_ATOMS: atom_id res chain seq x y z
N MET A 1 -10.95 13.64 37.07
CA MET A 1 -12.21 13.77 36.29
C MET A 1 -11.86 13.92 34.81
N PRO A 2 -12.13 12.93 33.94
CA PRO A 2 -11.85 13.04 32.51
C PRO A 2 -12.89 13.92 31.81
N LYS A 3 -12.44 14.90 31.02
CA LYS A 3 -13.31 15.75 30.19
C LYS A 3 -13.72 14.98 28.94
N THR A 4 -15.01 14.73 28.79
CA THR A 4 -15.60 14.14 27.58
C THR A 4 -15.51 15.14 26.43
N THR A 5 -14.94 14.71 25.30
CA THR A 5 -14.90 15.50 24.07
C THR A 5 -16.28 15.45 23.41
N ASN A 6 -17.01 16.55 23.50
CA ASN A 6 -18.29 16.72 22.81
C ASN A 6 -18.10 16.53 21.30
N LYS A 7 -18.89 15.62 20.71
CA LYS A 7 -19.08 15.53 19.25
C LYS A 7 -19.48 16.91 18.75
N SER A 8 -18.70 17.49 17.84
CA SER A 8 -19.04 18.77 17.23
C SER A 8 -20.29 18.59 16.37
N GLU A 9 -21.43 19.04 16.87
CA GLU A 9 -22.60 19.31 16.03
C GLU A 9 -22.16 20.29 14.94
N ASN A 10 -22.24 19.87 13.68
CA ASN A 10 -21.87 20.73 12.55
C ASN A 10 -22.92 21.84 12.46
N PRO A 11 -22.63 23.10 12.85
CA PRO A 11 -23.59 24.18 12.66
C PRO A 11 -23.83 24.29 11.15
N ARG A 12 -25.10 24.35 10.74
CA ARG A 12 -25.48 24.50 9.32
C ARG A 12 -24.70 25.68 8.74
N LYS A 13 -23.75 25.38 7.85
CA LYS A 13 -22.89 26.41 7.25
C LYS A 13 -23.78 27.39 6.50
N ARG A 14 -23.66 28.68 6.80
CA ARG A 14 -24.41 29.73 6.10
C ARG A 14 -24.04 29.70 4.62
N VAL A 15 -25.05 29.80 3.75
CA VAL A 15 -24.83 29.94 2.30
C VAL A 15 -24.15 31.28 2.06
N LEU A 16 -23.05 31.28 1.33
CA LEU A 16 -22.31 32.49 0.99
C LEU A 16 -23.05 33.28 -0.09
N THR A 17 -23.06 34.60 0.03
CA THR A 17 -23.58 35.48 -1.04
C THR A 17 -22.63 35.48 -2.24
N GLU A 18 -23.12 35.88 -3.41
CA GLU A 18 -22.31 35.95 -4.64
C GLU A 18 -21.08 36.84 -4.46
N LEU A 19 -21.24 38.00 -3.78
CA LEU A 19 -20.13 38.89 -3.45
C LEU A 19 -19.08 38.20 -2.56
N GLN A 20 -19.51 37.40 -1.58
CA GLN A 20 -18.60 36.65 -0.71
C GLN A 20 -17.85 35.55 -1.46
N LEU A 21 -18.50 34.92 -2.44
CA LEU A 21 -17.86 33.94 -3.31
C LEU A 21 -16.77 34.59 -4.17
N GLU A 22 -17.03 35.77 -4.76
CA GLU A 22 -16.04 36.46 -5.58
C GLU A 22 -14.84 36.95 -4.74
N ILE A 23 -15.09 37.50 -3.55
CA ILE A 23 -14.01 37.88 -2.62
C ILE A 23 -13.15 36.66 -2.25
N ASN A 24 -13.78 35.51 -1.97
CA ASN A 24 -13.06 34.27 -1.68
C ASN A 24 -12.26 33.79 -2.89
N ARG A 25 -12.80 33.92 -4.11
CA ARG A 25 -12.12 33.57 -5.35
C ARG A 25 -10.87 34.42 -5.55
N ILE A 26 -10.98 35.75 -5.41
CA ILE A 26 -9.86 36.69 -5.50
C ILE A 26 -8.80 36.37 -4.45
N ARG A 27 -9.21 36.19 -3.19
CA ARG A 27 -8.28 35.86 -2.09
C ARG A 27 -7.55 34.55 -2.33
N SER A 28 -8.27 33.52 -2.77
CA SER A 28 -7.68 32.21 -3.04
C SER A 28 -6.73 32.28 -4.22
N LYS A 29 -7.09 33.00 -5.29
CA LYS A 29 -6.22 33.24 -6.44
C LYS A 29 -4.91 33.90 -6.02
N LYS A 30 -4.99 35.01 -5.27
CA LYS A 30 -3.82 35.71 -4.74
C LYS A 30 -2.93 34.79 -3.90
N TYR A 31 -3.53 34.03 -2.98
CA TYR A 31 -2.79 33.06 -2.16
C TYR A 31 -2.02 32.04 -3.01
N TYR A 32 -2.67 31.47 -4.03
CA TYR A 32 -2.02 30.48 -4.90
C TYR A 32 -0.98 31.09 -5.84
N GLU A 33 -1.11 32.35 -6.23
CA GLU A 33 -0.09 33.08 -6.97
C GLU A 33 1.13 33.33 -6.08
N ASP A 34 0.92 33.86 -4.87
CA ASP A 34 1.97 34.18 -3.91
C ASP A 34 2.71 32.93 -3.39
N ASN A 35 2.00 31.79 -3.26
CA ASN A 35 2.54 30.54 -2.72
C ASN A 35 2.71 29.45 -3.78
N ARG A 36 2.69 29.82 -5.06
CA ARG A 36 2.68 28.88 -6.19
C ARG A 36 3.81 27.87 -6.09
N GLU A 37 5.02 28.34 -5.80
CA GLU A 37 6.21 27.51 -5.72
C GLU A 37 6.14 26.52 -4.56
N ALA A 38 5.69 26.95 -3.39
CA ALA A 38 5.54 26.09 -2.21
C ALA A 38 4.50 24.98 -2.45
N VAL A 39 3.37 25.32 -3.05
CA VAL A 39 2.32 24.35 -3.41
C VAL A 39 2.85 23.35 -4.43
N LEU A 40 3.53 23.81 -5.48
CA LEU A 40 4.11 22.93 -6.49
C LEU A 40 5.24 22.06 -5.93
N ALA A 41 6.06 22.59 -5.03
CA ALA A 41 7.09 21.83 -4.34
C ALA A 41 6.49 20.68 -3.53
N LYS A 42 5.45 20.96 -2.74
CA LYS A 42 4.70 19.93 -2.00
C LYS A 42 4.09 18.87 -2.92
N LEU A 43 3.53 19.28 -4.06
CA LEU A 43 2.98 18.34 -5.05
C LEU A 43 4.07 17.44 -5.64
N ARG A 44 5.22 18.02 -6.02
CA ARG A 44 6.38 17.26 -6.53
C ARG A 44 6.92 16.28 -5.48
N GLU A 45 7.04 16.73 -4.23
CA GLU A 45 7.48 15.89 -3.12
C GLU A 45 6.55 14.68 -2.91
N ASN A 46 5.23 14.94 -2.86
CA ASN A 46 4.24 13.88 -2.70
C ASN A 46 4.26 12.90 -3.89
N TYR A 47 4.39 13.41 -5.11
CA TYR A 47 4.52 12.55 -6.30
C TYR A 47 5.74 11.63 -6.20
N ASN A 48 6.90 12.18 -5.81
CA ASN A 48 8.13 11.41 -5.67
C ASN A 48 8.01 10.33 -4.58
N LYS A 49 7.46 10.69 -3.41
CA LYS A 49 7.19 9.74 -2.31
C LYS A 49 6.28 8.60 -2.76
N ASN A 50 5.20 8.92 -3.47
CA ASN A 50 4.26 7.91 -3.97
C ASN A 50 4.93 7.01 -5.02
N ARG A 51 5.69 7.59 -5.96
CA ARG A 51 6.44 6.84 -6.98
C ARG A 51 7.47 5.90 -6.36
N GLU A 52 8.12 6.31 -5.27
CA GLU A 52 9.06 5.47 -4.53
C GLU A 52 8.36 4.35 -3.75
N GLY A 53 7.27 4.69 -3.05
CA GLY A 53 6.43 3.72 -2.35
C GLY A 53 5.93 2.64 -3.29
N GLU A 54 5.45 3.02 -4.48
CA GLU A 54 4.95 2.06 -5.47
C GLU A 54 6.07 1.19 -6.03
N ARG A 55 7.24 1.76 -6.36
CA ARG A 55 8.43 0.98 -6.75
C ARG A 55 8.83 -0.02 -5.67
N LYS A 56 8.80 0.37 -4.40
CA LYS A 56 9.10 -0.51 -3.26
C LYS A 56 8.10 -1.65 -3.17
N ARG A 57 6.79 -1.36 -3.27
CA ARG A 57 5.72 -2.39 -3.29
C ARG A 57 5.92 -3.41 -4.42
N HIS A 58 6.26 -2.95 -5.62
CA HIS A 58 6.55 -3.84 -6.74
C HIS A 58 7.76 -4.74 -6.47
N ARG A 59 8.85 -4.18 -5.94
CA ARG A 59 10.05 -4.96 -5.57
C ARG A 59 9.74 -5.99 -4.49
N GLU A 60 8.98 -5.63 -3.46
CA GLU A 60 8.56 -6.56 -2.40
C GLU A 60 7.64 -7.66 -2.93
N LYS A 61 6.70 -7.33 -3.81
CA LYS A 61 5.86 -8.31 -4.50
C LYS A 61 6.73 -9.29 -5.29
N TYR A 62 7.67 -8.78 -6.08
CA TYR A 62 8.58 -9.61 -6.87
C TYR A 62 9.47 -10.49 -5.98
N ALA A 63 10.03 -9.94 -4.91
CA ALA A 63 10.84 -10.68 -3.94
C ALA A 63 10.06 -11.83 -3.30
N ARG A 64 8.81 -11.58 -2.87
CA ARG A 64 7.92 -12.62 -2.34
C ARG A 64 7.63 -13.72 -3.37
N VAL A 65 7.31 -13.35 -4.60
CA VAL A 65 7.05 -14.31 -5.68
C VAL A 65 8.31 -15.12 -6.00
N LYS A 66 9.48 -14.46 -6.08
CA LYS A 66 10.76 -15.12 -6.32
C LYS A 66 11.09 -16.10 -5.20
N ALA A 67 10.94 -15.71 -3.93
CA ALA A 67 11.13 -16.59 -2.78
C ALA A 67 10.22 -17.83 -2.86
N ARG A 68 8.92 -17.65 -3.14
CA ARG A 68 7.97 -18.77 -3.33
C ARG A 68 8.40 -19.71 -4.45
N LYS A 69 8.83 -19.18 -5.60
CA LYS A 69 9.33 -19.98 -6.73
C LYS A 69 10.59 -20.77 -6.34
N MET A 70 11.52 -20.15 -5.62
CA MET A 70 12.74 -20.82 -5.15
C MET A 70 12.43 -21.92 -4.14
N CYS A 71 11.51 -21.70 -3.20
CA CYS A 71 11.07 -22.74 -2.26
C CYS A 71 10.42 -23.92 -2.99
N LYS A 72 9.53 -23.66 -3.97
CA LYS A 72 8.92 -24.72 -4.79
C LYS A 72 9.96 -25.52 -5.56
N LYS A 73 10.96 -24.85 -6.16
CA LYS A 73 12.07 -25.50 -6.87
C LYS A 73 12.92 -26.36 -5.93
N LYS A 74 13.23 -25.88 -4.72
CA LYS A 74 13.95 -26.65 -3.71
C LYS A 74 13.17 -27.90 -3.27
N LEU A 75 11.85 -27.78 -3.06
CA LEU A 75 10.98 -28.90 -2.73
C LEU A 75 10.93 -29.96 -3.85
N LEU A 76 10.80 -29.54 -5.11
CA LEU A 76 10.84 -30.45 -6.27
C LEU A 76 12.20 -31.15 -6.39
N ASN A 77 13.30 -30.42 -6.28
CA ASN A 77 14.64 -31.02 -6.34
C ASN A 77 14.90 -31.99 -5.17
N GLN A 78 14.33 -31.75 -3.97
CA GLN A 78 14.42 -32.68 -2.85
C GLN A 78 13.56 -33.94 -3.06
N GLN A 79 12.45 -33.84 -3.78
CA GLN A 79 11.68 -35.01 -4.23
C GLN A 79 12.42 -35.82 -5.31
N GLU A 80 13.21 -35.18 -6.16
CA GLU A 80 13.95 -35.88 -7.24
C GLU A 80 15.30 -36.47 -6.78
N ILE A 81 15.97 -35.88 -5.79
CA ILE A 81 17.27 -36.38 -5.27
C ILE A 81 17.09 -37.43 -4.16
N GLY A 82 15.87 -37.59 -3.63
CA GLY A 82 15.55 -38.51 -2.53
C GLY A 82 15.00 -39.88 -2.92
N VAL A 83 14.93 -40.21 -4.21
CA VAL A 83 14.41 -41.51 -4.66
C VAL A 83 15.54 -42.34 -5.28
N PRO A 84 16.25 -43.18 -4.50
CA PRO A 84 16.82 -44.39 -5.07
C PRO A 84 15.68 -45.24 -5.67
N PRO A 85 15.89 -45.99 -6.78
CA PRO A 85 14.84 -46.73 -7.50
C PRO A 85 14.13 -47.86 -6.71
N CYS A 86 14.24 -47.90 -5.39
CA CYS A 86 13.94 -49.09 -4.60
C CYS A 86 13.63 -48.76 -3.14
N LEU A 87 12.63 -47.94 -2.83
CA LEU A 87 12.13 -47.82 -1.45
C LEU A 87 10.61 -47.57 -1.41
N VAL A 88 9.84 -48.65 -1.35
CA VAL A 88 8.56 -48.67 -0.63
C VAL A 88 8.86 -48.25 0.81
N HIS A 89 8.54 -47.00 1.15
CA HIS A 89 8.81 -46.47 2.48
C HIS A 89 7.86 -47.17 3.47
N PRO A 90 8.36 -47.92 4.47
CA PRO A 90 7.54 -48.80 5.32
C PRO A 90 6.56 -48.03 6.22
N LEU A 91 6.72 -46.71 6.31
CA LEU A 91 5.83 -45.79 7.04
C LEU A 91 5.00 -44.90 6.10
N SER A 92 5.04 -45.13 4.78
CA SER A 92 4.18 -44.38 3.85
C SER A 92 2.75 -44.88 3.95
N ILE A 93 1.80 -43.94 3.91
CA ILE A 93 0.36 -44.24 3.92
C ILE A 93 -0.01 -45.21 2.78
N LYS A 94 0.65 -45.09 1.62
CA LYS A 94 0.44 -45.98 0.47
C LYS A 94 0.97 -47.41 0.69
N PHE A 95 1.95 -47.62 1.57
CA PHE A 95 2.44 -48.94 1.97
C PHE A 95 1.58 -49.56 3.08
N ILE A 96 1.09 -48.74 4.02
CA ILE A 96 0.22 -49.19 5.13
C ILE A 96 -1.19 -49.56 4.63
N LEU A 97 -1.68 -48.85 3.60
CA LEU A 97 -3.03 -49.03 3.04
C LEU A 97 -3.08 -50.00 1.84
N ASN A 98 -1.96 -50.62 1.46
CA ASN A 98 -1.92 -51.68 0.46
C ASN A 98 -1.92 -53.05 1.13
#